data_AF-A0A6M8BCZ5-F1
#
_entry.id   AF-A0A6M8BCZ5-F1
#
_cell.length_a   1.000
_cell.length_b   1.000
_cell.length_c   1.000
_cell.angle_alpha   90.00
_cell.angle_beta   90.00
_cell.angle_gamma   90.00
#
_symmetry.space_group_name_H-M   'P 1'
#
loop_
_entity.id
_entity.type
_entity.pdbx_description
1 polymer ?
#
loop_
_entity_poly.entity_id
_entity_poly.type
_entity_poly.pdbx_seq_one_letter_code
_entity_poly.pdbx_strand_id
1 'polypeptide(L)'
;MQHELNQGQTGLAGMWSVRSRLETALATCWQAAIVHPALPNVPDLQSQIALRRVDAPMGVVYSSAIAPRLAANLGIPAEDLAIRLAQSWPASTADMADWADSPLRVVQKHLVQVHLGDRLLAAWLQQFTRPAECQPPKPFPEPEADLAIWNSAPLTHVQRSPGRFQDERLQDERPQAQFLQDKLPQDQCFEMQAAHARCCNLLALAERVGLVRFEVSGAIEGELAWPMSMPWLTAEGTLRTQAPAEQRLIGHLLDSVDALGSIQHGSAIALAQSLSRCVYDFDASCRIFGDVAVHQLELAQARLGLVRAAQQTLRWLLERPLQVAAPPSL
;
A
#
# COMPACT_ATOMS: atom_id res chain seq x y z
N MET A 1 -17.48 15.67 8.09
CA MET A 1 -16.56 14.71 8.76
C MET A 1 -15.94 13.67 7.79
N GLN A 2 -16.66 13.12 6.80
CA GLN A 2 -16.05 12.27 5.76
C GLN A 2 -15.08 13.01 4.81
N HIS A 3 -15.28 14.31 4.60
CA HIS A 3 -14.46 15.11 3.68
C HIS A 3 -13.04 15.44 4.20
N GLU A 4 -12.82 15.43 5.52
CA GLU A 4 -11.50 15.73 6.12
C GLU A 4 -10.63 14.47 6.27
N LEU A 5 -11.22 13.27 6.35
CA LEU A 5 -10.48 12.01 6.33
C LEU A 5 -9.80 11.75 4.97
N ASN A 6 -10.37 12.24 3.86
CA ASN A 6 -9.80 12.06 2.52
C ASN A 6 -8.55 12.91 2.24
N GLN A 7 -8.39 14.08 2.88
CA GLN A 7 -7.26 14.97 2.59
C GLN A 7 -5.95 14.52 3.26
N GLY A 8 -6.02 13.86 4.42
CA GLY A 8 -4.84 13.24 5.05
C GLY A 8 -4.47 11.88 4.46
N GLN A 9 -5.45 11.12 3.97
CA GLN A 9 -5.24 9.77 3.40
C GLN A 9 -4.55 9.81 2.02
N THR A 10 -4.75 10.87 1.25
CA THR A 10 -4.17 11.02 -0.09
C THR A 10 -2.68 11.33 -0.08
N GLY A 11 -2.16 11.97 0.97
CA GLY A 11 -0.74 12.32 1.07
C GLY A 11 0.20 11.11 1.16
N LEU A 12 -0.10 10.17 2.06
CA LEU A 12 0.74 8.98 2.28
C LEU A 12 0.57 7.94 1.15
N ALA A 13 -0.66 7.73 0.69
CA ALA A 13 -0.94 6.81 -0.43
C ALA A 13 -0.29 7.29 -1.74
N GLY A 14 -0.31 8.59 -2.00
CA GLY A 14 0.36 9.18 -3.16
C GLY A 14 1.88 9.07 -3.08
N MET A 15 2.45 9.20 -1.88
CA MET A 15 3.91 9.11 -1.67
C MET A 15 4.46 7.72 -1.99
N TRP A 16 3.76 6.66 -1.58
CA TRP A 16 4.21 5.28 -1.79
C TRP A 16 3.78 4.69 -3.14
N SER A 17 2.76 5.25 -3.81
CA SER A 17 2.26 4.70 -5.08
C SER A 17 3.28 4.84 -6.20
N VAL A 18 3.77 3.69 -6.67
CA VAL A 18 4.64 3.63 -7.85
C VAL A 18 3.87 4.05 -9.09
N ARG A 19 2.59 3.65 -9.17
CA ARG A 19 1.68 4.11 -10.23
C ARG A 19 1.62 5.64 -10.31
N SER A 20 1.42 6.34 -9.19
CA SER A 20 1.35 7.81 -9.19
C SER A 20 2.65 8.47 -9.67
N ARG A 21 3.80 7.93 -9.23
CA ARG A 21 5.13 8.38 -9.70
C ARG A 21 5.30 8.15 -11.20
N LEU A 22 4.86 7.01 -11.72
CA LEU A 22 4.89 6.70 -13.16
C LEU A 22 3.95 7.59 -13.98
N GLU A 23 2.74 7.85 -13.49
CA GLU A 23 1.78 8.75 -14.14
C GLU A 23 2.37 10.17 -14.23
N THR A 24 3.05 10.63 -13.17
CA THR A 24 3.77 11.90 -13.17
C THR A 24 4.93 11.92 -14.17
N ALA A 25 5.76 10.88 -14.18
CA ALA A 25 6.89 10.76 -15.12
C ALA A 25 6.42 10.74 -16.58
N LEU A 26 5.33 10.03 -16.88
CA LEU A 26 4.72 10.00 -18.22
C LEU A 26 4.15 11.35 -18.62
N ALA A 27 3.54 12.09 -17.68
CA ALA A 27 3.05 13.44 -17.94
C ALA A 27 4.21 14.39 -18.30
N THR A 28 5.31 14.36 -17.55
CA THR A 28 6.53 15.12 -17.85
C THR A 28 7.13 14.73 -19.20
N CYS A 29 7.19 13.44 -19.49
CA CYS A 29 7.68 12.91 -20.76
C CYS A 29 6.85 13.43 -21.95
N TRP A 30 5.53 13.44 -21.81
CA TRP A 30 4.63 14.01 -22.80
C TRP A 30 4.84 15.51 -22.98
N GLN A 31 4.97 16.28 -21.89
CA GLN A 31 5.25 17.72 -21.97
C GLN A 31 6.54 17.99 -22.75
N ALA A 32 7.60 17.22 -22.51
CA ALA A 32 8.84 17.33 -23.26
C ALA A 32 8.65 16.98 -24.76
N ALA A 33 7.84 15.96 -25.07
CA ALA A 33 7.52 15.59 -26.45
C ALA A 33 6.72 16.67 -27.21
N ILE A 34 5.92 17.50 -26.50
CA ILE A 34 5.15 18.62 -27.07
C ILE A 34 6.01 19.86 -27.38
N VAL A 35 7.19 20.03 -26.79
CA VAL A 35 8.02 21.23 -27.04
C VAL A 35 8.46 21.34 -28.51
N HIS A 36 8.30 20.27 -29.31
CA HIS A 36 8.28 20.38 -30.76
C HIS A 36 6.92 20.90 -31.28
N PRO A 37 6.90 21.98 -32.09
CA PRO A 37 5.81 22.97 -32.20
C PRO A 37 4.47 22.51 -32.82
N ALA A 38 4.14 21.22 -32.82
CA ALA A 38 2.97 20.67 -33.52
C ALA A 38 1.88 20.09 -32.59
N LEU A 39 2.08 20.04 -31.27
CA LEU A 39 1.12 19.43 -30.35
C LEU A 39 0.41 20.49 -29.49
N PRO A 40 -0.93 20.49 -29.42
CA PRO A 40 -1.66 21.39 -28.54
C PRO A 40 -1.48 20.97 -27.08
N ASN A 41 -1.48 21.95 -26.18
CA ASN A 41 -1.45 21.70 -24.74
C ASN A 41 -2.76 21.00 -24.33
N VAL A 42 -2.64 19.85 -23.66
CA VAL A 42 -3.78 19.06 -23.18
C VAL A 42 -3.97 19.39 -21.69
N PRO A 43 -5.01 20.14 -21.30
CA PRO A 43 -5.26 20.43 -19.89
C PRO A 43 -5.53 19.13 -19.13
N ASP A 44 -5.04 19.07 -17.89
CA ASP A 44 -5.25 17.95 -16.97
C ASP A 44 -4.78 16.59 -17.52
N LEU A 45 -3.64 16.58 -18.23
CA LEU A 45 -3.08 15.36 -18.81
C LEU A 45 -2.84 14.26 -17.77
N GLN A 46 -2.39 14.62 -16.57
CA GLN A 46 -2.06 13.66 -15.52
C GLN A 46 -3.28 12.80 -15.14
N SER A 47 -4.48 13.40 -15.06
CA SER A 47 -5.71 12.66 -14.78
C SER A 47 -6.14 11.74 -15.93
N GLN A 48 -5.67 12.01 -17.14
CA GLN A 48 -5.93 11.19 -18.33
C GLN A 48 -4.99 10.00 -18.45
N ILE A 49 -3.85 10.00 -17.75
CA ILE A 49 -2.93 8.87 -17.74
C ILE A 49 -3.48 7.84 -16.75
N ALA A 50 -4.02 6.75 -17.29
CA ALA A 50 -4.40 5.60 -16.50
C ALA A 50 -3.35 4.51 -16.72
N LEU A 51 -2.53 4.25 -15.69
CA LEU A 51 -1.65 3.10 -15.67
C LEU A 51 -2.33 1.90 -15.02
N ARG A 52 -2.04 0.71 -15.54
CA ARG A 52 -2.42 -0.56 -14.93
C ARG A 52 -1.23 -1.47 -14.89
N ARG A 53 -1.00 -2.11 -13.74
CA ARG A 53 -0.01 -3.18 -13.68
C ARG A 53 -0.49 -4.36 -14.53
N VAL A 54 0.43 -4.98 -15.25
CA VAL A 54 0.17 -6.15 -16.10
C VAL A 54 0.98 -7.32 -15.57
N ASP A 55 0.36 -8.49 -15.55
CA ASP A 55 1.06 -9.73 -15.20
C ASP A 55 2.14 -10.00 -16.26
N ALA A 56 3.39 -9.96 -15.83
CA ALA A 56 4.54 -10.27 -16.66
C ALA A 56 5.30 -11.45 -16.05
N PRO A 57 5.85 -12.36 -16.88
CA PRO A 57 6.61 -13.50 -16.37
C PRO A 57 7.91 -13.07 -15.67
N MET A 58 8.41 -11.87 -15.97
CA MET A 58 9.63 -11.33 -15.37
C MET A 58 9.44 -9.84 -15.07
N GLY A 59 9.67 -9.50 -13.80
CA GLY A 59 9.67 -8.12 -13.31
C GLY A 59 8.27 -7.50 -13.20
N VAL A 60 8.27 -6.19 -12.95
CA VAL A 60 7.05 -5.41 -12.76
C VAL A 60 6.83 -4.53 -13.98
N VAL A 61 5.65 -4.62 -14.59
CA VAL A 61 5.30 -3.89 -15.81
C VAL A 61 4.00 -3.12 -15.62
N TYR A 62 4.02 -1.85 -15.99
CA TYR A 62 2.83 -1.01 -16.06
C TYR A 62 2.51 -0.68 -17.51
N SER A 63 1.24 -0.72 -17.87
CA SER A 63 0.74 -0.41 -19.21
C SER A 63 -0.19 0.78 -19.19
N SER A 64 -0.08 1.66 -20.18
CA SER A 64 -1.02 2.76 -20.42
C SER A 64 -1.57 2.75 -21.84
N ALA A 65 -2.85 3.11 -21.96
CA ALA A 65 -3.52 3.41 -23.22
C ALA A 65 -3.50 4.91 -23.53
N ILE A 66 -2.54 5.67 -23.00
CA ILE A 66 -2.49 7.13 -23.17
C ILE A 66 -2.36 7.54 -24.64
N ALA A 67 -1.54 6.85 -25.44
CA ALA A 67 -1.35 7.18 -26.85
C ALA A 67 -2.64 7.09 -27.68
N PRO A 68 -3.43 5.98 -27.66
CA PRO A 68 -4.70 5.93 -28.39
C PRO A 68 -5.75 6.89 -27.84
N ARG A 69 -5.75 7.18 -26.53
CA ARG A 69 -6.65 8.20 -25.95
C ARG A 69 -6.34 9.60 -26.48
N LEU A 70 -5.06 9.96 -26.55
CA LEU A 70 -4.63 11.25 -27.06
C LEU A 70 -4.79 11.35 -28.58
N ALA A 71 -4.57 10.26 -29.31
CA ALA A 71 -4.78 10.20 -30.76
C ALA A 71 -6.19 10.65 -31.15
N ALA A 72 -7.21 10.18 -30.42
CA ALA A 72 -8.61 10.56 -30.64
C ALA A 72 -8.86 12.06 -30.48
N ASN A 73 -8.13 12.72 -29.56
CA ASN A 73 -8.30 14.15 -29.27
C ASN A 73 -7.46 15.05 -30.18
N LEU A 74 -6.34 14.55 -30.68
CA LEU A 74 -5.32 15.34 -31.38
C LEU A 74 -5.33 15.16 -32.90
N GLY A 75 -6.01 14.14 -33.41
CA GLY A 75 -6.01 13.81 -34.83
C GLY A 75 -4.65 13.27 -35.34
N ILE A 76 -3.80 12.79 -34.43
CA ILE A 76 -2.48 12.22 -34.73
C ILE A 76 -2.55 10.70 -34.58
N PRO A 77 -1.93 9.90 -35.46
CA PRO A 77 -1.90 8.46 -35.31
C PRO A 77 -1.37 8.02 -33.94
N ALA A 78 -2.06 7.07 -33.30
CA ALA A 78 -1.67 6.57 -31.97
C ALA A 78 -0.27 5.95 -31.97
N GLU A 79 0.15 5.36 -33.09
CA GLU A 79 1.49 4.82 -33.29
C GLU A 79 2.56 5.89 -33.18
N ASP A 80 2.39 7.00 -33.89
CA ASP A 80 3.32 8.13 -33.87
C ASP A 80 3.44 8.71 -32.46
N LEU A 81 2.32 8.83 -31.73
CA LEU A 81 2.32 9.31 -30.34
C LEU A 81 3.06 8.35 -29.41
N ALA A 82 2.82 7.04 -29.54
CA ALA A 82 3.49 6.03 -28.72
C ALA A 82 5.01 6.00 -28.99
N ILE A 83 5.43 6.09 -30.26
CA ILE A 83 6.84 6.13 -30.64
C ILE A 83 7.51 7.38 -30.09
N ARG A 84 6.89 8.56 -30.22
CA ARG A 84 7.42 9.82 -29.69
C ARG A 84 7.59 9.76 -28.17
N LEU A 85 6.59 9.24 -27.45
CA LEU A 85 6.66 9.04 -26.00
C LEU A 85 7.83 8.13 -25.59
N ALA A 86 8.05 7.04 -26.34
CA ALA A 86 9.17 6.14 -26.08
C ALA A 86 10.53 6.80 -26.35
N GLN A 87 10.62 7.65 -27.36
CA GLN A 87 11.84 8.38 -27.71
C GLN A 87 12.18 9.50 -26.73
N SER A 88 11.18 10.19 -26.18
CA SER A 88 11.41 11.26 -25.18
C SER A 88 11.69 10.71 -23.77
N TRP A 89 11.31 9.45 -23.50
CA TRP A 89 11.44 8.85 -22.16
C TRP A 89 12.84 8.94 -21.55
N PRO A 90 13.95 8.58 -22.25
CA PRO A 90 15.29 8.65 -21.65
C PRO A 90 15.71 10.08 -21.31
N ALA A 91 15.35 11.06 -22.14
CA ALA A 91 15.70 12.46 -21.92
C ALA A 91 14.92 13.04 -20.73
N SER A 92 13.63 12.71 -20.61
CA SER A 92 12.77 13.20 -19.52
C SER A 92 13.05 12.54 -18.17
N THR A 93 13.73 11.40 -18.16
CA THR A 93 14.09 10.66 -16.94
C THR A 93 15.58 10.75 -16.60
N ALA A 94 16.39 11.46 -17.39
CA ALA A 94 17.84 11.56 -17.21
C ALA A 94 18.25 12.13 -15.85
N ASP A 95 17.49 13.10 -15.33
CA ASP A 95 17.74 13.69 -14.00
C ASP A 95 17.26 12.80 -12.86
N MET A 96 16.50 11.74 -13.17
CA MET A 96 15.96 10.80 -12.19
C MET A 96 16.78 9.49 -12.24
N ALA A 97 17.92 9.47 -11.56
CA ALA A 97 18.89 8.36 -11.60
C ALA A 97 18.28 6.95 -11.39
N ASP A 98 17.19 6.85 -10.62
CA ASP A 98 16.46 5.62 -10.36
C ASP A 98 15.79 5.00 -11.60
N TRP A 99 15.56 5.80 -12.65
CA TRP A 99 14.78 5.40 -13.84
C TRP A 99 15.63 4.89 -14.99
N ALA A 100 16.95 4.97 -14.87
CA ALA A 100 17.89 4.67 -15.95
C ALA A 100 17.74 3.25 -16.52
N ASP A 101 17.26 2.31 -15.72
CA ASP A 101 17.03 0.91 -16.06
C ASP A 101 15.54 0.56 -16.30
N SER A 102 14.67 1.56 -16.38
CA SER A 102 13.22 1.39 -16.51
C SER A 102 12.71 1.82 -17.89
N PRO A 103 12.89 1.01 -18.95
CA PRO A 103 12.58 1.42 -20.31
C PRO A 103 11.08 1.49 -20.58
N LEU A 104 10.68 2.50 -21.35
CA LEU A 104 9.36 2.57 -21.96
C LEU A 104 9.38 1.89 -23.34
N ARG A 105 8.45 0.96 -23.56
CA ARG A 105 8.30 0.20 -24.81
C ARG A 105 6.91 0.39 -25.38
N VAL A 106 6.82 0.47 -26.71
CA VAL A 106 5.54 0.42 -27.42
C VAL A 106 5.19 -1.04 -27.69
N VAL A 107 3.98 -1.45 -27.32
CA VAL A 107 3.46 -2.79 -27.59
C VAL A 107 2.23 -2.70 -28.51
N GLN A 108 1.64 -3.86 -28.80
CA GLN A 108 0.50 -3.97 -29.72
C GLN A 108 -0.65 -3.01 -29.33
N LYS A 109 -1.38 -2.55 -30.36
CA LYS A 109 -2.46 -1.56 -30.21
C LYS A 109 -2.00 -0.20 -29.65
N HIS A 110 -0.71 0.13 -29.86
CA HIS A 110 -0.12 1.41 -29.46
C HIS A 110 -0.19 1.66 -27.94
N LEU A 111 -0.24 0.58 -27.14
CA LEU A 111 -0.09 0.70 -25.71
C LEU A 111 1.39 0.97 -25.40
N VAL A 112 1.62 1.78 -24.38
CA VAL A 112 2.97 1.99 -23.83
C VAL A 112 3.12 1.17 -22.56
N GLN A 113 4.24 0.48 -22.43
CA GLN A 113 4.60 -0.29 -21.26
C GLN A 113 5.88 0.24 -20.64
N VAL A 114 5.88 0.44 -19.34
CA VAL A 114 7.08 0.78 -18.56
C VAL A 114 7.46 -0.46 -17.77
N HIS A 115 8.66 -0.97 -18.02
CA HIS A 115 9.27 -2.01 -17.19
C HIS A 115 9.99 -1.32 -16.05
N LEU A 116 9.70 -1.72 -14.81
CA LEU A 116 10.40 -1.17 -13.65
C LEU A 116 11.71 -1.93 -13.49
N GLY A 117 12.80 -1.18 -13.52
CA GLY A 117 14.12 -1.70 -13.23
C GLY A 117 14.35 -1.87 -11.73
N ASP A 118 15.41 -2.61 -11.42
CA ASP A 118 15.79 -2.98 -10.08
C ASP A 118 16.16 -1.76 -9.22
N ARG A 119 16.75 -0.72 -9.83
CA ARG A 119 17.10 0.52 -9.12
C ARG A 119 15.87 1.29 -8.68
N LEU A 120 14.88 1.42 -9.56
CA LEU A 120 13.61 2.07 -9.22
C LEU A 120 12.87 1.32 -8.11
N LEU A 121 12.84 -0.01 -8.19
CA LEU A 121 12.23 -0.85 -7.16
C LEU A 121 12.98 -0.74 -5.83
N ALA A 122 14.30 -0.76 -5.84
CA ALA A 122 15.11 -0.55 -4.64
C ALA A 122 14.86 0.83 -4.00
N ALA A 123 14.84 1.89 -4.81
CA ALA A 123 14.56 3.24 -4.33
C ALA A 123 13.13 3.38 -3.76
N TRP A 124 12.16 2.69 -4.37
CA TRP A 124 10.80 2.63 -3.84
C TRP A 124 10.74 1.84 -2.53
N LEU A 125 11.33 0.64 -2.45
CA LEU A 125 11.37 -0.18 -1.24
C LEU A 125 12.07 0.54 -0.08
N GLN A 126 13.08 1.35 -0.37
CA GLN A 126 13.78 2.17 0.62
C GLN A 126 12.87 3.17 1.34
N GLN A 127 11.73 3.54 0.76
CA GLN A 127 10.78 4.46 1.41
C GLN A 127 10.13 3.85 2.65
N PHE A 128 10.01 2.52 2.72
CA PHE A 128 9.43 1.81 3.86
C PHE A 128 10.38 1.69 5.06
N THR A 129 11.65 2.05 4.92
CA THR A 129 12.57 2.08 6.07
C THR A 129 12.40 3.32 6.92
N ARG A 130 11.77 4.36 6.36
CA ARG A 130 11.39 5.57 7.07
C ARG A 130 10.15 5.30 7.93
N PRO A 131 9.97 6.05 9.03
CA PRO A 131 8.75 5.93 9.79
C PRO A 131 7.60 6.33 8.87
N ALA A 132 6.56 5.51 8.82
CA ALA A 132 5.30 5.98 8.28
C ALA A 132 4.92 7.16 9.18
N GLU A 133 4.81 8.37 8.63
CA GLU A 133 4.23 9.52 9.32
C GLU A 133 2.73 9.27 9.52
N CYS A 134 2.39 8.22 10.27
CA CYS A 134 1.08 8.02 10.82
C CYS A 134 0.98 9.01 11.97
N GLN A 135 0.33 10.15 11.73
CA GLN A 135 -0.30 10.84 12.85
C GLN A 135 -1.08 9.80 13.65
N PRO A 136 -0.89 9.73 14.98
CA PRO A 136 -1.63 8.78 15.80
C PRO A 136 -3.11 8.95 15.48
N PRO A 137 -3.88 7.85 15.37
CA PRO A 137 -5.33 7.99 15.27
C PRO A 137 -5.76 8.89 16.42
N LYS A 138 -6.45 10.01 16.11
CA LYS A 138 -7.08 10.82 17.17
C LYS A 138 -7.82 9.82 18.06
N PRO A 139 -7.59 9.82 19.39
CA PRO A 139 -8.33 8.95 20.27
C PRO A 139 -9.81 9.15 19.92
N PHE A 140 -10.52 8.03 19.72
CA PHE A 140 -11.97 8.06 19.59
C PHE A 140 -12.50 9.01 20.67
N PRO A 141 -13.44 9.93 20.36
CA PRO A 141 -14.04 10.73 21.41
C PRO A 141 -14.54 9.74 22.46
N GLU A 142 -13.95 9.80 23.65
CA GLU A 142 -14.47 9.09 24.80
C GLU A 142 -15.96 9.41 24.83
N PRO A 143 -16.86 8.42 24.99
CA PRO A 143 -18.24 8.76 25.27
C PRO A 143 -18.19 9.63 26.52
N GLU A 144 -18.56 10.91 26.37
CA GLU A 144 -18.68 11.85 27.47
C GLU A 144 -19.50 11.12 28.53
N ALA A 145 -18.82 10.73 29.60
CA ALA A 145 -19.46 10.20 30.77
C ALA A 145 -20.19 11.39 31.38
N ASP A 146 -21.45 11.58 30.97
CA ASP A 146 -22.45 12.32 31.71
C ASP A 146 -22.60 11.66 33.08
N LEU A 147 -21.67 11.99 33.98
CA LEU A 147 -21.81 11.83 35.41
C LEU A 147 -22.82 12.88 35.90
N ALA A 148 -24.08 12.70 35.52
CA ALA A 148 -25.22 13.33 36.14
C ALA A 148 -25.90 12.33 37.06
N ILE A 149 -25.42 12.28 38.30
CA ILE A 149 -26.19 12.22 39.55
C ILE A 149 -27.55 11.51 39.44
N TRP A 150 -27.61 10.25 39.84
CA TRP A 150 -28.85 9.67 40.39
C TRP A 150 -28.60 9.28 41.85
N ASN A 151 -29.05 10.17 42.73
CA ASN A 151 -29.14 9.92 44.14
C ASN A 151 -30.15 8.81 44.43
N SER A 152 -29.76 7.99 45.38
CA SER A 152 -30.45 6.89 46.03
C SER A 152 -31.95 7.09 46.30
N ALA A 153 -32.76 6.09 45.98
CA ALA A 153 -33.96 5.73 46.74
C ALA A 153 -34.13 4.19 46.75
N PRO A 154 -34.50 3.58 47.88
CA PRO A 154 -34.46 2.12 48.06
C PRO A 154 -35.72 1.45 47.52
N LEU A 155 -35.57 0.30 46.86
CA LEU A 155 -36.70 -0.55 46.49
C LEU A 155 -36.86 -1.71 47.49
N THR A 156 -38.01 -1.66 48.15
CA THR A 156 -38.63 -2.74 48.91
C THR A 156 -39.03 -3.91 48.02
N HIS A 157 -38.99 -5.08 48.66
CA HIS A 157 -39.25 -6.42 48.17
C HIS A 157 -40.76 -6.72 48.00
N VAL A 158 -41.27 -7.08 46.80
CA VAL A 158 -42.54 -7.84 46.62
C VAL A 158 -42.50 -8.72 45.35
N GLN A 159 -43.18 -9.86 45.44
CA GLN A 159 -43.12 -11.12 44.70
C GLN A 159 -43.79 -11.20 43.31
N ARG A 160 -43.42 -12.30 42.63
CA ARG A 160 -43.98 -12.98 41.42
C ARG A 160 -45.51 -13.06 41.34
N SER A 161 -46.06 -12.96 40.12
CA SER A 161 -46.75 -14.05 39.36
C SER A 161 -47.46 -13.55 38.08
N PRO A 162 -47.83 -14.44 37.13
CA PRO A 162 -47.86 -14.15 35.68
C PRO A 162 -49.25 -13.91 35.06
N GLY A 163 -49.28 -13.27 33.89
CA GLY A 163 -50.48 -13.05 33.07
C GLY A 163 -50.10 -12.70 31.62
N ARG A 164 -50.96 -13.06 30.67
CA ARG A 164 -50.67 -13.38 29.25
C ARG A 164 -51.48 -12.46 28.32
N PHE A 165 -51.00 -12.30 27.07
CA PHE A 165 -51.67 -11.80 25.84
C PHE A 165 -51.78 -10.27 25.61
N GLN A 166 -51.05 -9.75 24.61
CA GLN A 166 -51.49 -9.24 23.26
C GLN A 166 -52.05 -7.81 23.34
N ASP A 167 -51.89 -6.87 22.42
CA ASP A 167 -51.24 -6.71 21.10
C ASP A 167 -51.51 -5.22 20.82
N GLU A 168 -50.54 -4.34 20.54
CA GLU A 168 -50.85 -3.13 19.78
C GLU A 168 -49.61 -2.40 19.26
N ARG A 169 -49.68 -2.16 17.96
CA ARG A 169 -48.70 -1.56 17.07
C ARG A 169 -48.58 -0.07 17.38
N LEU A 170 -47.36 0.43 17.44
CA LEU A 170 -47.02 1.78 16.98
C LEU A 170 -45.67 1.69 16.27
N GLN A 171 -45.76 1.72 14.95
CA GLN A 171 -44.64 1.88 14.03
C GLN A 171 -44.12 3.32 14.20
N ASP A 172 -42.93 3.47 14.76
CA ASP A 172 -42.13 4.69 14.60
C ASP A 172 -41.00 4.35 13.61
N GLU A 173 -41.28 4.65 12.34
CA GLU A 173 -40.32 4.60 11.25
C GLU A 173 -39.24 5.68 11.45
N ARG A 174 -38.15 5.31 12.11
CA ARG A 174 -36.87 6.00 11.94
C ARG A 174 -36.02 5.16 10.99
N PRO A 175 -35.53 5.71 9.87
CA PRO A 175 -34.55 5.02 9.04
C PRO A 175 -33.24 4.95 9.83
N GLN A 176 -33.12 3.94 10.68
CA GLN A 176 -31.83 3.49 11.16
C GLN A 176 -31.02 3.15 9.93
N ALA A 177 -29.92 3.87 9.77
CA ALA A 177 -28.86 3.58 8.82
C ALA A 177 -28.37 2.14 9.04
N GLN A 178 -29.08 1.18 8.44
CA GLN A 178 -28.63 -0.18 8.17
C GLN A 178 -27.57 -0.10 7.07
N PHE A 179 -26.45 0.56 7.38
CA PHE A 179 -25.19 0.14 6.78
C PHE A 179 -24.96 -1.26 7.33
N LEU A 180 -25.17 -2.25 6.46
CA LEU A 180 -24.59 -3.57 6.59
C LEU A 180 -23.08 -3.38 6.83
N GLN A 181 -22.69 -3.28 8.09
CA GLN A 181 -21.40 -3.77 8.54
C GLN A 181 -21.47 -5.27 8.27
N ASP A 182 -21.02 -5.67 7.08
CA ASP A 182 -20.49 -7.01 6.89
C ASP A 182 -19.40 -7.16 7.95
N LYS A 183 -19.76 -7.76 9.08
CA LYS A 183 -18.79 -8.13 10.11
C LYS A 183 -17.83 -9.08 9.41
N LEU A 184 -16.65 -8.56 9.10
CA LEU A 184 -15.55 -9.31 8.55
C LEU A 184 -15.39 -10.58 9.41
N PRO A 185 -15.47 -11.79 8.84
CA PRO A 185 -15.45 -13.01 9.63
C PRO A 185 -14.25 -13.00 10.57
N GLN A 186 -14.47 -13.33 11.84
CA GLN A 186 -13.45 -13.19 12.88
C GLN A 186 -12.16 -13.94 12.53
N ASP A 187 -12.29 -15.09 11.87
CA ASP A 187 -11.16 -15.89 11.39
C ASP A 187 -10.30 -15.14 10.36
N GLN A 188 -10.92 -14.41 9.44
CA GLN A 188 -10.20 -13.62 8.44
C GLN A 188 -9.48 -12.44 9.08
N CYS A 189 -10.13 -11.78 10.05
CA CYS A 189 -9.52 -10.72 10.83
C CYS A 189 -8.27 -11.23 11.57
N PHE A 190 -8.39 -12.39 12.22
CA PHE A 190 -7.30 -13.01 12.96
C PHE A 190 -6.10 -13.36 12.06
N GLU A 191 -6.33 -13.95 10.87
CA GLU A 191 -5.24 -14.26 9.93
C GLU A 191 -4.44 -13.02 9.53
N MET A 192 -5.11 -11.91 9.22
CA MET A 192 -4.45 -10.68 8.81
C MET A 192 -3.69 -10.01 9.97
N GLN A 193 -4.28 -10.01 11.17
CA GLN A 193 -3.61 -9.55 12.38
C GLN A 193 -2.39 -10.42 12.72
N ALA A 194 -2.49 -11.74 12.51
CA ALA A 194 -1.42 -12.68 12.77
C ALA A 194 -0.26 -12.49 11.79
N ALA A 195 -0.54 -12.21 10.52
CA ALA A 195 0.50 -11.87 9.54
C ALA A 195 1.22 -10.57 9.93
N HIS A 196 0.50 -9.54 10.35
CA HIS A 196 1.10 -8.30 10.86
C HIS A 196 1.97 -8.55 12.09
N ALA A 197 1.43 -9.22 13.12
CA ALA A 197 2.15 -9.56 14.35
C ALA A 197 3.39 -10.42 14.07
N ARG A 198 3.31 -11.33 13.10
CA ARG A 198 4.46 -12.10 12.63
C ARG A 198 5.56 -11.20 12.10
N CYS A 199 5.25 -10.24 11.23
CA CYS A 199 6.23 -9.28 10.74
C CYS A 199 6.87 -8.47 11.88
N CYS A 200 6.07 -8.00 12.84
CA CYS A 200 6.58 -7.31 14.03
C CYS A 200 7.58 -8.19 14.80
N ASN A 201 7.22 -9.44 15.07
CA ASN A 201 8.09 -10.37 15.78
C ASN A 201 9.41 -10.65 15.03
N LEU A 202 9.38 -10.77 13.71
CA LEU A 202 10.58 -10.94 12.89
C LEU A 202 11.52 -9.72 12.99
N LEU A 203 10.97 -8.50 12.91
CA LEU A 203 11.73 -7.27 13.05
C LEU A 203 12.29 -7.10 14.48
N ALA A 204 11.50 -7.41 15.51
CA ALA A 204 11.94 -7.38 16.90
C ALA A 204 13.06 -8.39 17.18
N LEU A 205 13.01 -9.56 16.55
CA LEU A 205 14.08 -10.55 16.64
C LEU A 205 15.34 -10.04 15.94
N ALA A 206 15.20 -9.48 14.74
CA ALA A 206 16.30 -8.92 13.97
C ALA A 206 17.01 -7.77 14.68
N GLU A 207 16.27 -6.92 15.38
CA GLU A 207 16.86 -5.89 16.26
C GLU A 207 17.64 -6.52 17.41
N ARG A 208 17.07 -7.50 18.11
CA ARG A 208 17.73 -8.21 19.23
C ARG A 208 19.03 -8.91 18.82
N VAL A 209 19.09 -9.45 17.61
CA VAL A 209 20.30 -10.11 17.09
C VAL A 209 21.22 -9.16 16.30
N GLY A 210 20.93 -7.86 16.28
CA GLY A 210 21.80 -6.84 15.69
C GLY A 210 21.84 -6.83 14.15
N LEU A 211 20.83 -7.39 13.48
CA LEU A 211 20.72 -7.33 12.01
C LEU A 211 20.17 -5.99 11.51
N VAL A 212 19.37 -5.35 12.35
CA VAL A 212 18.82 -4.00 12.14
C VAL A 212 18.80 -3.26 13.48
N ARG A 213 18.59 -1.95 13.46
CA ARG A 213 18.36 -1.14 14.65
C ARG A 213 17.37 -0.04 14.33
N PHE A 214 16.40 0.18 15.22
CA PHE A 214 15.49 1.32 15.13
C PHE A 214 16.00 2.48 15.99
N GLU A 215 15.64 3.72 15.66
CA GLU A 215 16.07 4.90 16.45
C GLU A 215 15.61 4.82 17.91
N VAL A 216 14.36 4.41 18.11
CA VAL A 216 13.80 4.14 19.42
C VAL A 216 13.75 2.62 19.58
N SER A 217 14.58 2.09 20.47
CA SER A 217 14.66 0.63 20.71
C SER A 217 13.29 0.06 21.07
N GLY A 218 12.91 -1.04 20.41
CA GLY A 218 11.62 -1.70 20.62
C GLY A 218 10.43 -1.00 19.94
N ALA A 219 10.62 0.20 19.38
CA ALA A 219 9.64 0.85 18.53
C ALA A 219 9.86 0.38 17.08
N ILE A 220 9.37 -0.82 16.78
CA ILE A 220 9.39 -1.43 15.43
C ILE A 220 8.67 -0.53 14.41
N GLU A 221 7.85 0.40 14.90
CA GLU A 221 7.14 1.40 14.12
C GLU A 221 8.00 2.61 13.73
N GLY A 222 9.14 2.83 14.40
CA GLY A 222 10.03 3.97 14.22
C GLY A 222 10.92 3.89 12.98
N GLU A 223 11.79 4.90 12.84
CA GLU A 223 12.78 4.98 11.77
C GLU A 223 13.85 3.90 11.92
N LEU A 224 14.24 3.28 10.80
CA LEU A 224 15.36 2.37 10.76
C LEU A 224 16.68 3.15 10.86
N ALA A 225 17.34 3.07 12.01
CA ALA A 225 18.62 3.73 12.26
C ALA A 225 19.81 2.97 11.68
N TRP A 226 19.71 1.64 11.55
CA TRP A 226 20.74 0.83 10.91
C TRP A 226 20.15 -0.42 10.23
N PRO A 227 20.62 -0.79 9.03
CA PRO A 227 21.52 -0.01 8.19
C PRO A 227 20.86 1.30 7.71
N MET A 228 21.67 2.35 7.47
CA MET A 228 21.16 3.66 7.06
C MET A 228 20.39 3.60 5.73
N SER A 229 20.82 2.71 4.84
CA SER A 229 20.09 2.25 3.67
C SER A 229 20.09 0.73 3.65
N MET A 230 18.96 0.14 3.25
CA MET A 230 18.92 -1.31 3.09
C MET A 230 19.72 -1.68 1.84
N PRO A 231 20.52 -2.76 1.89
CA PRO A 231 21.36 -3.18 0.78
C PRO A 231 20.54 -3.91 -0.29
N TRP A 232 19.59 -3.22 -0.92
CA TRP A 232 18.65 -3.80 -1.88
C TRP A 232 19.31 -4.35 -3.13
N LEU A 233 20.42 -3.75 -3.57
CA LEU A 233 21.08 -4.05 -4.84
C LEU A 233 22.40 -4.79 -4.63
N THR A 234 22.73 -5.69 -5.55
CA THR A 234 24.07 -6.27 -5.70
C THR A 234 25.04 -5.25 -6.28
N ALA A 235 26.33 -5.58 -6.34
CA ALA A 235 27.33 -4.73 -6.98
C ALA A 235 27.04 -4.49 -8.47
N GLU A 236 26.35 -5.43 -9.12
CA GLU A 236 25.91 -5.36 -10.52
C GLU A 236 24.65 -4.49 -10.70
N GLY A 237 24.07 -3.98 -9.61
CA GLY A 237 22.85 -3.16 -9.63
C GLY A 237 21.57 -3.98 -9.81
N THR A 238 21.61 -5.28 -9.55
CA THR A 238 20.42 -6.14 -9.57
C THR A 238 19.80 -6.25 -8.18
N LEU A 239 18.48 -6.41 -8.07
CA LEU A 239 17.84 -6.64 -6.77
C LEU A 239 18.41 -7.91 -6.12
N ARG A 240 18.71 -7.87 -4.83
CA ARG A 240 19.19 -9.05 -4.10
C ARG A 240 18.08 -10.07 -3.83
N THR A 241 16.85 -9.59 -3.72
CA THR A 241 15.67 -10.40 -3.40
C THR A 241 15.07 -10.98 -4.69
N GLN A 242 15.62 -12.09 -5.19
CA GLN A 242 15.24 -12.71 -6.47
C GLN A 242 14.44 -14.02 -6.32
N ALA A 243 14.25 -14.53 -5.11
CA ALA A 243 13.49 -15.76 -4.92
C ALA A 243 12.02 -15.58 -5.33
N PRO A 244 11.34 -16.61 -5.87
CA PRO A 244 9.96 -16.47 -6.33
C PRO A 244 8.99 -15.94 -5.26
N ALA A 245 9.16 -16.33 -3.99
CA ALA A 245 8.35 -15.83 -2.90
C ALA A 245 8.62 -14.35 -2.57
N GLU A 246 9.87 -13.88 -2.73
CA GLU A 246 10.23 -12.46 -2.57
C GLU A 246 9.61 -11.60 -3.66
N GLN A 247 9.72 -12.04 -4.92
CA GLN A 247 9.15 -11.35 -6.08
C GLN A 247 7.62 -11.29 -6.01
N ARG A 248 6.99 -12.37 -5.55
CA ARG A 248 5.54 -12.39 -5.27
C ARG A 248 5.17 -11.38 -4.19
N LEU A 249 5.92 -11.32 -3.09
CA LEU A 249 5.68 -10.34 -2.02
C LEU A 249 5.82 -8.90 -2.53
N ILE A 250 6.88 -8.59 -3.30
CA ILE A 250 7.06 -7.27 -3.94
C ILE A 250 5.86 -6.92 -4.82
N GLY A 251 5.38 -7.87 -5.63
CA GLY A 251 4.17 -7.70 -6.42
C GLY A 251 2.96 -7.34 -5.55
N HIS A 252 2.66 -8.13 -4.52
CA HIS A 252 1.50 -7.84 -3.68
C HIS A 252 1.61 -6.55 -2.87
N LEU A 253 2.83 -6.13 -2.51
CA LEU A 253 3.09 -4.82 -1.92
C LEU A 253 2.73 -3.70 -2.91
N LEU A 254 3.17 -3.80 -4.16
CA LEU A 254 2.85 -2.81 -5.20
C LEU A 254 1.35 -2.71 -5.46
N ASP A 255 0.65 -3.84 -5.60
CA ASP A 255 -0.81 -3.85 -5.78
C ASP A 255 -1.53 -3.17 -4.63
N SER A 256 -1.12 -3.52 -3.40
CA SER A 256 -1.73 -2.98 -2.19
C SER A 256 -1.52 -1.48 -2.12
N VAL A 257 -0.29 -1.02 -2.37
CA VAL A 257 0.11 0.37 -2.27
C VAL A 257 -0.50 1.24 -3.37
N ASP A 258 -0.58 0.74 -4.61
CA ASP A 258 -1.23 1.47 -5.70
C ASP A 258 -2.75 1.54 -5.54
N ALA A 259 -3.35 0.59 -4.82
CA ALA A 259 -4.77 0.61 -4.53
C ALA A 259 -5.15 1.60 -3.41
N LEU A 260 -4.23 1.96 -2.51
CA LEU A 260 -4.53 2.76 -1.29
C LEU A 260 -5.27 4.06 -1.59
N GLY A 261 -4.95 4.74 -2.70
CA GLY A 261 -5.56 6.03 -3.06
C GLY A 261 -7.02 5.96 -3.52
N SER A 262 -7.55 4.77 -3.81
CA SER A 262 -8.92 4.58 -4.30
C SER A 262 -9.61 3.35 -3.70
N ILE A 263 -9.09 2.86 -2.57
CA ILE A 263 -9.47 1.57 -2.02
C ILE A 263 -10.91 1.60 -1.48
N GLN A 264 -11.70 0.60 -1.88
CA GLN A 264 -13.01 0.33 -1.28
C GLN A 264 -12.86 -0.77 -0.22
N HIS A 265 -13.76 -0.81 0.76
CA HIS A 265 -13.67 -1.76 1.87
C HIS A 265 -13.52 -3.22 1.41
N GLY A 266 -14.36 -3.69 0.47
CA GLY A 266 -14.27 -5.06 -0.06
C GLY A 266 -12.93 -5.37 -0.75
N SER A 267 -12.38 -4.41 -1.49
CA SER A 267 -11.04 -4.55 -2.10
C SER A 267 -9.92 -4.56 -1.04
N ALA A 268 -10.09 -3.84 0.07
CA ALA A 268 -9.12 -3.84 1.16
C ALA A 268 -9.01 -5.21 1.84
N ILE A 269 -10.13 -5.91 2.02
CA ILE A 269 -10.13 -7.28 2.57
C ILE A 269 -9.30 -8.20 1.66
N ALA A 270 -9.58 -8.19 0.36
CA ALA A 270 -8.90 -9.05 -0.61
C ALA A 270 -7.39 -8.75 -0.67
N LEU A 271 -7.01 -7.46 -0.64
CA LEU A 271 -5.60 -7.05 -0.63
C LEU A 271 -4.90 -7.48 0.66
N ALA A 272 -5.50 -7.25 1.81
CA ALA A 272 -4.92 -7.63 3.10
C ALA A 272 -4.78 -9.15 3.25
N GLN A 273 -5.77 -9.94 2.82
CA GLN A 273 -5.68 -11.41 2.80
C GLN A 273 -4.58 -11.89 1.85
N SER A 274 -4.52 -11.33 0.64
CA SER A 274 -3.54 -11.72 -0.36
C SER A 274 -2.11 -11.39 0.10
N LEU A 275 -1.90 -10.21 0.66
CA LEU A 275 -0.63 -9.81 1.25
C LEU A 275 -0.26 -10.69 2.45
N SER A 276 -1.22 -11.02 3.32
CA SER A 276 -1.00 -11.91 4.48
C SER A 276 -0.52 -13.30 4.05
N ARG A 277 -1.12 -13.89 3.02
CA ARG A 277 -0.67 -15.17 2.46
C ARG A 277 0.74 -15.07 1.89
N CYS A 278 1.06 -13.99 1.19
CA CYS A 278 2.40 -13.78 0.65
C CYS A 278 3.46 -13.62 1.74
N VAL A 279 3.11 -13.01 2.88
CA VAL A 279 3.99 -12.94 4.06
C VAL A 279 4.30 -14.34 4.58
N TYR A 280 3.28 -15.21 4.72
CA TYR A 280 3.51 -16.59 5.18
C TYR A 280 4.32 -17.41 4.19
N ASP A 281 4.02 -17.33 2.90
CA ASP A 281 4.78 -18.00 1.83
C ASP A 281 6.26 -17.56 1.85
N PHE A 282 6.49 -16.25 2.01
CA PHE A 282 7.82 -15.67 2.13
C PHE A 282 8.54 -16.17 3.39
N ASP A 283 7.92 -16.10 4.57
CA ASP A 283 8.54 -16.52 5.84
C ASP A 283 8.87 -18.03 5.81
N ALA A 284 8.03 -18.85 5.20
CA ALA A 284 8.28 -20.29 5.04
C ALA A 284 9.40 -20.59 4.03
N SER A 285 9.53 -19.80 2.97
CA SER A 285 10.44 -20.09 1.84
C SER A 285 11.79 -19.38 1.92
N CYS A 286 11.86 -18.24 2.60
CA CYS A 286 13.00 -17.32 2.58
C CYS A 286 13.62 -17.22 3.97
N ARG A 287 14.73 -17.93 4.19
CA ARG A 287 15.48 -17.85 5.45
C ARG A 287 16.10 -16.47 5.66
N ILE A 288 15.78 -15.82 6.76
CA ILE A 288 16.39 -14.54 7.16
C ILE A 288 17.53 -14.76 8.14
N PHE A 289 17.29 -15.59 9.15
CA PHE A 289 18.21 -15.85 10.27
C PHE A 289 19.08 -17.09 10.04
N GLY A 290 20.00 -17.36 10.98
CA GLY A 290 20.92 -18.49 10.92
C GLY A 290 21.99 -18.27 9.86
N ASP A 291 22.28 -19.29 9.06
CA ASP A 291 23.37 -19.26 8.06
C ASP A 291 23.30 -18.08 7.10
N VAL A 292 22.09 -17.66 6.71
CA VAL A 292 21.91 -16.50 5.81
C VAL A 292 22.37 -15.21 6.49
N ALA A 293 22.02 -14.99 7.75
CA ALA A 293 22.45 -13.82 8.51
C ALA A 293 23.97 -13.79 8.73
N VAL A 294 24.61 -14.97 8.86
CA VAL A 294 26.06 -15.10 9.09
C VAL A 294 26.86 -14.91 7.81
N HIS A 295 26.44 -15.54 6.71
CA HIS A 295 27.22 -15.60 5.47
C HIS A 295 26.73 -14.63 4.38
N GLN A 296 25.49 -14.17 4.48
CA GLN A 296 24.82 -13.32 3.48
C GLN A 296 24.05 -12.20 4.16
N LEU A 297 24.73 -11.45 5.04
CA LEU A 297 24.15 -10.39 5.86
C LEU A 297 23.31 -9.41 5.04
N GLU A 298 23.82 -8.97 3.88
CA GLU A 298 23.10 -8.02 3.02
C GLU A 298 21.78 -8.59 2.48
N LEU A 299 21.74 -9.88 2.13
CA LEU A 299 20.50 -10.53 1.71
C LEU A 299 19.51 -10.65 2.89
N ALA A 300 20.00 -11.00 4.09
CA ALA A 300 19.17 -11.03 5.28
C ALA A 300 18.56 -9.65 5.58
N GLN A 301 19.35 -8.58 5.45
CA GLN A 301 18.88 -7.21 5.63
C GLN A 301 17.87 -6.79 4.55
N ALA A 302 18.12 -7.07 3.27
CA ALA A 302 17.16 -6.79 2.21
C ALA A 302 15.82 -7.53 2.44
N ARG A 303 15.86 -8.79 2.87
CA ARG A 303 14.67 -9.56 3.27
C ARG A 303 13.91 -8.93 4.44
N LEU A 304 14.63 -8.44 5.46
CA LEU A 304 14.02 -7.71 6.58
C LEU A 304 13.37 -6.40 6.11
N GLY A 305 13.90 -5.78 5.05
CA GLY A 305 13.28 -4.62 4.42
C GLY A 305 11.93 -4.97 3.81
N LEU A 306 11.82 -6.13 3.15
CA LEU A 306 10.52 -6.63 2.65
C LEU A 306 9.54 -6.89 3.79
N VAL A 307 10.00 -7.47 4.91
CA VAL A 307 9.18 -7.67 6.12
C VAL A 307 8.68 -6.31 6.64
N ARG A 308 9.54 -5.29 6.67
CA ARG A 308 9.16 -3.93 7.08
C ARG A 308 8.12 -3.31 6.16
N ALA A 309 8.30 -3.42 4.85
CA ALA A 309 7.32 -2.94 3.88
C ALA A 309 5.96 -3.64 4.07
N ALA A 310 5.95 -4.97 4.19
CA ALA A 310 4.73 -5.74 4.45
C ALA A 310 4.06 -5.37 5.77
N GLN A 311 4.83 -5.18 6.83
CA GLN A 311 4.32 -4.74 8.13
C GLN A 311 3.61 -3.39 8.02
N GLN A 312 4.23 -2.39 7.39
CA GLN A 312 3.63 -1.06 7.22
C GLN A 312 2.37 -1.11 6.34
N THR A 313 2.41 -1.83 5.23
CA THR A 313 1.26 -1.96 4.32
C THR A 313 0.09 -2.70 4.99
N LEU A 314 0.35 -3.82 5.69
CA LEU A 314 -0.68 -4.55 6.44
C LEU A 314 -1.29 -3.69 7.53
N ARG A 315 -0.47 -2.97 8.30
CA ARG A 315 -0.97 -2.04 9.33
C ARG A 315 -1.91 -1.02 8.72
N TRP A 316 -1.51 -0.38 7.61
CA TRP A 316 -2.35 0.61 6.95
C TRP A 316 -3.67 -0.02 6.51
N LEU A 317 -3.65 -1.19 5.87
CA LEU A 317 -4.86 -1.88 5.40
C LEU A 317 -5.78 -2.28 6.56
N LEU A 318 -5.23 -2.73 7.68
CA LEU A 318 -5.99 -3.09 8.87
C LEU A 318 -6.61 -1.85 9.53
N GLU A 319 -5.81 -0.85 9.85
CA GLU A 319 -6.25 0.26 10.69
C GLU A 319 -7.09 1.30 9.93
N ARG A 320 -6.86 1.48 8.62
CA ARG A 320 -7.49 2.55 7.85
C ARG A 320 -8.78 2.10 7.16
N PRO A 321 -8.75 1.31 6.07
CA PRO A 321 -9.97 0.92 5.39
C PRO A 321 -10.77 -0.13 6.15
N LEU A 322 -10.12 -1.06 6.87
CA LEU A 322 -10.81 -2.15 7.59
C LEU A 322 -11.21 -1.79 9.03
N GLN A 323 -10.62 -0.73 9.61
CA GLN A 323 -10.88 -0.29 10.98
C GLN A 323 -10.67 -1.40 12.03
N VAL A 324 -9.68 -2.25 11.79
CA VAL A 324 -9.25 -3.35 12.66
C VAL A 324 -7.89 -3.00 13.26
N ALA A 325 -7.68 -3.33 14.53
CA ALA A 325 -6.38 -3.13 15.17
C ALA A 325 -5.28 -3.98 14.51
N ALA A 326 -4.07 -3.44 14.36
CA ALA A 326 -2.88 -4.16 13.91
C ALA A 326 -1.94 -4.39 15.10
N PRO A 327 -2.20 -5.39 15.97
CA PRO A 327 -1.41 -5.57 17.17
C PRO A 327 0.03 -6.00 16.84
N PRO A 328 1.03 -5.56 17.62
CA PRO A 328 2.42 -5.97 17.42
C PRO A 328 2.67 -7.44 17.82
N SER A 329 1.78 -8.03 18.60
CA SER A 329 1.80 -9.42 19.05
C SER A 329 0.36 -9.92 19.23
N LEU A 330 0.12 -11.19 18.89
CA LEU A 330 -1.12 -11.93 19.19
C LEU A 330 -0.84 -13.04 20.20
#